data_AF-A0A1Y4I8X5-F1
#
_entry.id   AF-A0A1Y4I8X5-F1
#
_cell.length_a   1.000
_cell.length_b   1.000
_cell.length_c   1.000
_cell.angle_alpha   90.00
_cell.angle_beta   90.00
_cell.angle_gamma   90.00
#
_symmetry.space_group_name_H-M   'P 1'
#
loop_
_entity.id
_entity.type
_entity.pdbx_description
1 polymer ?
#
loop_
_entity_poly.entity_id
_entity_poly.type
_entity_poly.pdbx_seq_one_letter_code
_entity_poly.pdbx_strand_id
1 'polypeptide(L)'
;MDSRKKQSSFSSIGITSLVLIFVMLCLLTFSVLSLVTARADLRLSQKNAERTSAYYDAENRANDVLLSVISCIEEYKDSPDASVFYQKLRERLDGQNGILFTGADSLEYEVLLDKEQLLSVSLEISYETYDDGSHYRILAWNTVSTHEWESDGSLPLLDKEAVSDMLTEEE
;
A
#
# COMPACT_ATOMS: atom_id res chain seq x y z
N MET A 1 -61.59 -63.77 -19.45
CA MET A 1 -60.49 -63.12 -20.19
C MET A 1 -60.65 -61.64 -19.98
N ASP A 2 -59.69 -60.81 -19.59
CA ASP A 2 -58.22 -60.81 -19.55
C ASP A 2 -57.91 -59.55 -18.69
N SER A 3 -56.79 -59.30 -18.02
CA SER A 3 -55.46 -59.88 -17.94
C SER A 3 -54.81 -59.17 -16.73
N ARG A 4 -54.17 -59.91 -15.82
CA ARG A 4 -53.44 -59.35 -14.67
C ARG A 4 -52.17 -58.66 -15.19
N LYS A 5 -52.11 -57.33 -15.21
CA LYS A 5 -50.84 -56.60 -15.32
C LYS A 5 -50.07 -56.75 -14.00
N LYS A 6 -49.14 -57.70 -13.98
CA LYS A 6 -48.16 -57.86 -12.91
C LYS A 6 -47.12 -56.74 -13.05
N GLN A 7 -47.35 -55.63 -12.36
CA GLN A 7 -46.38 -54.54 -12.24
C GLN A 7 -45.19 -55.09 -11.45
N SER A 8 -44.11 -55.40 -12.15
CA SER A 8 -42.87 -55.90 -11.55
C SER A 8 -42.31 -54.80 -10.64
N SER A 9 -42.34 -55.04 -9.34
CA SER A 9 -41.56 -54.33 -8.34
C SER A 9 -40.07 -54.51 -8.65
N PHE A 10 -39.54 -53.74 -9.59
CA PHE A 10 -38.10 -53.54 -9.70
C PHE A 10 -37.67 -52.85 -8.41
N SER A 11 -36.87 -53.55 -7.59
CA SER A 11 -36.44 -53.16 -6.25
C SER A 11 -36.05 -51.68 -6.16
N SER A 12 -36.88 -50.90 -5.46
CA SER A 12 -36.61 -49.50 -5.09
C SER A 12 -35.30 -49.30 -4.32
N ILE A 13 -34.78 -50.36 -3.68
CA ILE A 13 -33.52 -50.36 -2.90
C ILE A 13 -32.29 -50.00 -3.74
N GLY A 14 -32.20 -50.43 -5.01
CA GLY A 14 -31.01 -50.17 -5.84
C GLY A 14 -30.87 -48.69 -6.25
N ILE A 15 -32.01 -48.04 -6.55
CA ILE A 15 -32.05 -46.64 -6.99
C ILE A 15 -31.77 -45.70 -5.80
N THR A 16 -32.33 -45.99 -4.61
CA THR A 16 -32.05 -45.21 -3.40
C THR A 16 -30.57 -45.25 -3.02
N SER A 17 -29.90 -46.41 -3.16
CA SER A 17 -28.45 -46.52 -2.93
C SER A 17 -27.64 -45.69 -3.93
N LEU A 18 -28.04 -45.68 -5.20
CA LEU A 18 -27.37 -44.90 -6.24
C LEU A 18 -27.52 -43.39 -6.00
N VAL A 19 -28.69 -42.94 -5.57
CA VAL A 19 -28.94 -41.54 -5.19
C VAL A 19 -28.09 -41.15 -3.98
N LEU A 20 -27.98 -42.01 -2.96
CA LEU A 20 -27.14 -41.75 -1.78
C LEU A 20 -25.66 -41.59 -2.14
N ILE A 21 -25.13 -42.45 -3.02
CA ILE A 21 -23.75 -42.35 -3.49
C ILE A 21 -23.53 -41.03 -4.24
N PHE A 22 -24.46 -40.66 -5.12
CA PHE A 22 -24.37 -39.40 -5.87
C PHE A 22 -24.36 -38.19 -4.94
N VAL A 23 -25.28 -38.13 -3.96
CA VAL A 23 -25.30 -37.05 -2.96
C VAL A 23 -24.01 -37.02 -2.15
N MET A 24 -23.46 -38.17 -1.77
CA MET A 24 -22.20 -38.23 -1.03
C MET A 24 -21.03 -37.67 -1.85
N LEU A 25 -20.95 -37.98 -3.15
CA LEU A 25 -19.94 -37.40 -4.05
C LEU A 25 -20.12 -35.88 -4.20
N CYS A 26 -21.37 -35.40 -4.30
CA CYS A 26 -21.67 -33.97 -4.33
C CYS A 26 -21.24 -33.27 -3.02
N LEU A 27 -21.47 -33.89 -1.86
CA LEU A 27 -21.03 -33.33 -0.58
C LEU A 27 -19.51 -33.33 -0.45
N LEU A 28 -18.84 -34.41 -0.87
CA LEU A 28 -17.37 -34.48 -0.86
C LEU A 28 -16.75 -33.40 -1.74
N THR A 29 -17.27 -33.20 -2.95
CA THR A 29 -16.78 -32.15 -3.86
C THR A 29 -17.00 -30.75 -3.29
N PHE A 30 -18.17 -30.49 -2.70
CA PHE A 30 -18.46 -29.22 -2.03
C PHE A 30 -17.56 -28.99 -0.82
N SER A 31 -17.33 -30.01 0.01
CA SER A 31 -16.41 -29.93 1.16
C SER A 31 -14.97 -29.67 0.74
N VAL A 32 -14.49 -30.31 -0.33
CA VAL A 32 -13.14 -30.08 -0.86
C VAL A 32 -13.02 -28.66 -1.39
N LEU A 33 -13.99 -28.19 -2.18
CA LEU A 33 -13.98 -26.82 -2.69
C LEU A 33 -14.01 -25.80 -1.53
N SER A 34 -14.83 -26.03 -0.51
CA SER A 34 -14.89 -25.21 0.70
C SER A 34 -13.55 -25.14 1.43
N LEU A 35 -12.84 -26.27 1.57
CA LEU A 35 -11.51 -26.31 2.19
C LEU A 35 -10.44 -25.58 1.35
N VAL A 36 -10.48 -25.76 0.03
CA VAL A 36 -9.56 -25.07 -0.89
C VAL A 36 -9.78 -23.57 -0.84
N THR A 37 -11.04 -23.11 -0.88
CA THR A 37 -11.40 -21.70 -0.73
C THR A 37 -10.95 -21.17 0.63
N ALA A 38 -11.26 -21.86 1.73
CA ALA A 38 -10.84 -21.45 3.06
C ALA A 38 -9.31 -21.34 3.21
N ARG A 39 -8.54 -22.23 2.57
CA ARG A 39 -7.07 -22.13 2.55
C ARG A 39 -6.57 -20.96 1.70
N ALA A 40 -7.21 -20.68 0.57
CA ALA A 40 -6.88 -19.52 -0.24
C ALA A 40 -7.15 -18.22 0.55
N ASP A 41 -8.31 -18.14 1.20
CA ASP A 41 -8.71 -17.01 2.04
C ASP A 41 -7.78 -16.83 3.24
N LEU A 42 -7.37 -17.93 3.90
CA LEU A 42 -6.38 -17.89 4.98
C LEU A 42 -5.02 -17.36 4.49
N ARG A 43 -4.55 -17.82 3.34
CA ARG A 43 -3.27 -17.35 2.76
C ARG A 43 -3.33 -15.88 2.36
N LEU A 44 -4.45 -15.43 1.81
CA LEU A 44 -4.68 -14.01 1.48
C LEU A 44 -4.74 -13.16 2.75
N SER A 45 -5.46 -13.63 3.77
CA SER A 45 -5.55 -12.96 5.07
C SER A 45 -4.18 -12.84 5.74
N GLN A 46 -3.36 -13.89 5.71
CA GLN A 46 -1.97 -13.85 6.19
C GLN A 46 -1.13 -12.82 5.45
N LYS A 47 -1.15 -12.82 4.12
CA LYS A 47 -0.42 -11.81 3.33
C LYS A 47 -0.87 -10.39 3.63
N ASN A 48 -2.16 -10.17 3.84
CA ASN A 48 -2.67 -8.86 4.22
C ASN A 48 -2.20 -8.48 5.62
N ALA A 49 -2.24 -9.39 6.59
CA ALA A 49 -1.74 -9.13 7.94
C ALA A 49 -0.23 -8.83 7.97
N GLU A 50 0.57 -9.57 7.20
CA GLU A 50 2.01 -9.33 7.04
C GLU A 50 2.29 -7.96 6.41
N ARG A 51 1.55 -7.59 5.36
CA ARG A 51 1.64 -6.25 4.75
C ARG A 51 1.28 -5.14 5.72
N THR A 52 0.21 -5.33 6.50
CA THR A 52 -0.21 -4.37 7.52
C THR A 52 0.86 -4.22 8.61
N SER A 53 1.47 -5.30 9.07
CA SER A 53 2.55 -5.24 10.06
C SER A 53 3.79 -4.51 9.52
N ALA A 54 4.25 -4.88 8.33
CA ALA A 54 5.40 -4.25 7.70
C ALA A 54 5.18 -2.75 7.46
N TYR A 55 3.93 -2.37 7.13
CA TYR A 55 3.55 -0.98 6.99
C TYR A 55 3.73 -0.20 8.30
N TYR A 56 3.16 -0.70 9.40
CA TYR A 56 3.29 -0.05 10.70
C TYR A 56 4.73 -0.05 11.22
N ASP A 57 5.51 -1.11 10.96
CA ASP A 57 6.92 -1.15 11.34
C ASP A 57 7.77 -0.11 10.60
N ALA A 58 7.44 0.19 9.34
CA ALA A 58 8.13 1.24 8.59
C ALA A 58 7.68 2.65 9.02
N GLU A 59 6.38 2.85 9.28
CA GLU A 59 5.90 4.11 9.87
C GLU A 59 6.56 4.36 11.23
N ASN A 60 6.68 3.33 12.07
CA ASN A 60 7.32 3.48 13.37
C ASN A 60 8.80 3.84 13.20
N ARG A 61 9.52 3.20 12.28
CA ARG A 61 10.91 3.57 11.95
C ARG A 61 11.03 5.00 11.42
N ALA A 62 10.11 5.44 10.56
CA ALA A 62 10.10 6.82 10.07
C ALA A 62 9.80 7.83 11.18
N ASN A 63 8.93 7.47 12.14
CA ASN A 63 8.70 8.25 13.34
C ASN A 63 9.92 8.28 14.27
N ASP A 64 10.64 7.17 14.43
CA ASP A 64 11.86 7.14 15.23
C ASP A 64 12.92 8.11 14.66
N VAL A 65 13.03 8.18 13.33
CA VAL A 65 13.88 9.18 12.65
C VAL A 65 13.37 10.60 12.91
N LEU A 66 12.06 10.84 12.77
CA LEU A 66 11.48 12.15 13.07
C LEU A 66 11.75 12.59 14.51
N LEU A 67 11.60 11.70 15.48
CA LEU A 67 11.89 11.98 16.89
C LEU A 67 13.36 12.33 17.12
N SER A 68 14.28 11.69 16.39
CA SER A 68 15.71 12.04 16.45
C SER A 68 15.98 13.45 15.91
N VAL A 69 15.30 13.85 14.84
CA VAL A 69 15.35 15.21 14.28
C VAL A 69 14.80 16.22 15.27
N ILE A 70 13.60 15.98 15.81
CA ILE A 70 12.97 16.85 16.81
C ILE A 70 13.86 17.01 18.04
N SER A 71 14.43 15.91 18.54
CA SER A 71 15.34 15.95 19.70
C SER A 71 16.58 16.80 19.41
N CYS A 72 17.12 16.73 18.19
CA CYS A 72 18.25 17.54 17.78
C CYS A 72 17.90 19.03 17.66
N ILE A 73 16.70 19.35 17.16
CA ILE A 73 16.18 20.72 17.10
C ILE A 73 16.02 21.29 18.51
N GLU A 74 15.42 20.53 19.43
CA GLU A 74 15.22 20.94 20.82
C GLU A 74 16.53 21.17 21.57
N GLU A 75 17.59 20.41 21.25
CA GLU A 75 18.92 20.61 21.83
C GLU A 75 19.57 21.94 21.40
N TYR A 76 19.30 22.38 20.17
CA TYR A 76 19.94 23.55 19.57
C TYR A 76 19.06 24.79 19.44
N LYS A 77 17.78 24.75 19.85
CA LYS A 77 16.83 25.87 19.74
C LYS A 77 17.30 27.17 20.43
N ASP A 78 18.05 27.05 21.52
CA ASP A 78 18.59 28.20 22.27
C ASP A 78 19.90 28.75 21.67
N SER A 79 20.28 28.29 20.48
CA SER A 79 21.46 28.80 19.79
C SER A 79 21.29 30.28 19.44
N PRO A 80 22.33 31.11 19.63
CA PRO A 80 22.23 32.56 19.47
C PRO A 80 22.14 33.03 18.00
N ASP A 81 22.39 32.14 17.04
CA ASP A 81 22.38 32.46 15.61
C ASP A 81 21.79 31.32 14.79
N ALA A 82 20.99 31.68 13.78
CA ALA A 82 20.34 30.75 12.86
C ALA A 82 21.38 29.97 12.05
N SER A 83 22.49 30.61 11.64
CA SER A 83 23.54 29.94 10.86
C SER A 83 24.20 28.82 11.65
N VAL A 84 24.47 29.06 12.95
CA VAL A 84 25.05 28.07 13.87
C VAL A 84 24.07 26.93 14.15
N PHE A 85 22.78 27.25 14.25
CA PHE A 85 21.70 26.26 14.41
C PHE A 85 21.65 25.27 13.24
N TYR A 86 21.55 25.77 11.99
CA TYR A 86 21.49 24.92 10.81
C TYR A 86 22.79 24.14 10.58
N GLN A 87 23.95 24.73 10.89
CA GLN A 87 25.23 24.04 10.79
C GLN A 87 25.29 22.84 11.74
N LYS A 88 24.93 23.02 13.01
CA LYS A 88 24.93 21.93 14.00
C LYS A 88 23.92 20.83 13.66
N LEU A 89 22.73 21.22 13.21
CA LEU A 89 21.72 20.27 12.72
C LEU A 89 22.27 19.43 11.57
N ARG A 90 22.92 20.07 10.59
CA ARG A 90 23.52 19.36 9.46
C ARG A 90 24.65 18.45 9.92
N GLU A 91 25.58 18.93 10.73
CA GLU A 91 26.69 18.09 11.25
C GLU A 91 26.20 16.87 12.03
N ARG A 92 25.04 16.98 12.69
CA ARG A 92 24.47 15.90 13.50
C ARG A 92 23.59 14.94 12.72
N LEU A 93 22.76 15.45 11.81
CA LEU A 93 21.71 14.70 11.12
C LEU A 93 22.12 14.24 9.72
N ASP A 94 23.05 14.94 9.06
CA ASP A 94 23.47 14.59 7.69
C ASP A 94 24.13 13.20 7.67
N GLY A 95 23.56 12.29 6.88
CA GLY A 95 23.99 10.90 6.81
C GLY A 95 23.54 10.01 7.99
N GLN A 96 22.87 10.54 9.02
CA GLN A 96 22.20 9.69 10.00
C GLN A 96 20.90 9.14 9.43
N ASN A 97 20.67 7.83 9.59
CA ASN A 97 19.41 7.17 9.21
C ASN A 97 18.94 7.42 7.75
N GLY A 98 19.86 7.76 6.84
CA GLY A 98 19.52 8.07 5.45
C GLY A 98 18.95 9.48 5.23
N ILE A 99 19.10 10.39 6.21
CA ILE A 99 18.72 11.79 6.09
C ILE A 99 19.67 12.51 5.13
N LEU A 100 19.07 13.25 4.19
CA LEU A 100 19.72 14.09 3.20
C LEU A 100 19.17 15.51 3.30
N PHE A 101 20.05 16.51 3.38
CA PHE A 101 19.63 17.91 3.31
C PHE A 101 19.52 18.36 1.85
N THR A 102 18.30 18.61 1.39
CA THR A 102 18.02 19.15 0.04
C THR A 102 18.18 20.66 -0.03
N GLY A 103 18.08 21.36 1.11
CA GLY A 103 18.19 22.81 1.24
C GLY A 103 18.96 23.26 2.48
N ALA A 104 18.88 24.56 2.80
CA ALA A 104 19.46 25.11 4.03
C ALA A 104 18.67 24.70 5.28
N ASP A 105 17.36 24.63 5.13
CA ASP A 105 16.32 24.32 6.11
C ASP A 105 15.57 23.01 5.80
N SER A 106 15.69 22.51 4.58
CA SER A 106 14.94 21.36 4.09
C SER A 106 15.75 20.07 4.20
N LEU A 107 15.11 19.02 4.72
CA LEU A 107 15.65 17.67 4.80
C LEU A 107 14.66 16.62 4.29
N GLU A 108 15.19 15.52 3.81
CA GLU A 108 14.44 14.39 3.30
C GLU A 108 15.07 13.10 3.81
N TYR A 109 14.26 12.10 4.13
CA TYR A 109 14.73 10.75 4.42
C TYR A 109 13.74 9.70 3.94
N GLU A 110 14.27 8.52 3.66
CA GLU A 110 13.50 7.41 3.13
C GLU A 110 13.65 6.17 4.01
N VAL A 111 12.52 5.50 4.27
CA VAL A 111 12.48 4.25 5.03
C VAL A 111 11.91 3.14 4.16
N LEU A 112 12.63 2.02 4.04
CA LEU A 112 12.18 0.84 3.31
C LEU A 112 10.93 0.23 3.96
N LEU A 113 9.82 0.21 3.22
CA LEU A 113 8.54 -0.39 3.61
C LEU A 113 8.50 -1.89 3.27
N ASP A 114 8.87 -2.23 2.03
CA ASP A 114 9.01 -3.59 1.50
C ASP A 114 10.07 -3.60 0.38
N LYS A 115 10.17 -4.67 -0.40
CA LYS A 115 11.12 -4.82 -1.52
C LYS A 115 10.98 -3.76 -2.63
N GLU A 116 9.79 -3.20 -2.79
CA GLU A 116 9.42 -2.31 -3.91
C GLU A 116 8.79 -0.98 -3.47
N GLN A 117 8.78 -0.71 -2.16
CA GLN A 117 8.12 0.46 -1.58
C GLN A 117 8.99 1.10 -0.51
N LEU A 118 9.07 2.42 -0.57
CA LEU A 118 9.73 3.29 0.39
C LEU A 118 8.70 4.25 0.97
N LEU A 119 8.91 4.68 2.20
CA LEU A 119 8.21 5.80 2.80
C LEU A 119 9.15 7.00 2.74
N SER A 120 8.83 7.99 1.91
CA SER A 120 9.60 9.25 1.84
C SER A 120 8.94 10.29 2.75
N VAL A 121 9.80 10.96 3.53
CA VAL A 121 9.39 12.04 4.41
C VAL A 121 10.26 13.26 4.12
N SER A 122 9.62 14.38 3.82
CA SER A 122 10.27 15.68 3.61
C SER A 122 9.85 16.66 4.69
N LEU A 123 10.84 17.32 5.31
CA LEU A 123 10.65 18.27 6.38
C LEU A 123 11.35 19.60 6.09
N GLU A 124 10.75 20.67 6.61
CA GLU A 124 11.30 22.02 6.61
C GLU A 124 11.50 22.47 8.07
N ILE A 125 12.72 22.87 8.41
CA ILE A 125 13.11 23.32 9.74
C ILE A 125 13.27 24.83 9.75
N SER A 126 12.64 25.51 10.69
CA SER A 126 12.81 26.95 10.89
C SER A 126 13.42 27.26 12.25
N TYR A 127 14.35 28.21 12.27
CA TYR A 127 14.89 28.79 13.48
C TYR A 127 13.80 29.54 14.29
N GLU A 128 12.94 30.29 13.60
CA GLU A 128 11.78 30.92 14.23
C GLU A 128 10.65 29.89 14.39
N THR A 129 9.96 29.93 15.53
CA THR A 129 8.79 29.09 15.77
C THR A 129 7.69 29.42 14.76
N TYR A 130 7.11 28.38 14.15
CA TYR A 130 5.89 28.52 13.38
C TYR A 130 4.71 28.93 14.28
N ASP A 131 3.57 29.25 13.67
CA ASP A 131 2.33 29.67 14.37
C ASP A 131 1.85 28.66 15.44
N ASP A 132 2.25 27.39 15.30
CA ASP A 132 1.95 26.29 16.24
C ASP A 132 3.01 26.12 17.35
N GLY A 133 4.00 27.00 17.44
CA GLY A 133 5.12 26.90 18.39
C GLY A 133 6.17 25.84 18.04
N SER A 134 5.97 25.08 16.96
CA SER A 134 6.91 24.08 16.45
C SER A 134 8.03 24.74 15.63
N HIS A 135 9.23 24.16 15.66
CA HIS A 135 10.39 24.57 14.85
C HIS A 135 10.54 23.77 13.54
N TYR A 136 9.59 22.89 13.25
CA TYR A 136 9.59 22.05 12.05
C TYR A 136 8.20 21.96 11.44
N ARG A 137 8.16 21.70 10.14
CA ARG A 137 6.94 21.41 9.39
C ARG A 137 7.18 20.20 8.49
N ILE A 138 6.30 19.22 8.57
CA ILE A 138 6.28 18.10 7.63
C ILE A 138 5.65 18.60 6.33
N LEU A 139 6.40 18.58 5.23
CA LEU A 139 5.92 18.98 3.91
C LEU A 139 5.27 17.81 3.19
N ALA A 140 5.87 16.63 3.30
CA ALA A 140 5.38 15.42 2.65
C ALA A 140 5.63 14.20 3.54
N TRP A 141 4.65 13.31 3.56
CA TRP A 141 4.73 11.98 4.15
C TRP A 141 3.97 11.02 3.24
N ASN A 142 4.68 10.34 2.34
CA ASN A 142 4.03 9.50 1.34
C ASN A 142 4.80 8.20 1.08
N THR A 143 4.04 7.16 0.73
CA THR A 143 4.61 5.90 0.27
C THR A 143 4.91 6.01 -1.22
N VAL A 144 6.18 5.91 -1.58
CA VAL A 144 6.67 5.92 -2.96
C VAL A 144 7.05 4.48 -3.34
N SER A 145 6.66 4.03 -4.53
CA SER A 145 7.16 2.76 -5.04
C SER A 145 8.53 2.98 -5.68
N THR A 146 9.51 2.12 -5.41
CA THR A 146 10.83 2.13 -6.05
C THR A 146 10.79 1.68 -7.51
N HIS A 147 9.61 1.38 -8.05
CA HIS A 147 9.47 1.06 -9.46
C HIS A 147 9.76 2.34 -10.26
N GLU A 148 10.85 2.32 -11.01
CA GLU A 148 11.14 3.31 -12.06
C GLU A 148 9.89 3.36 -12.95
N TRP A 149 9.15 4.46 -12.86
CA TRP A 149 8.04 4.71 -13.75
C TRP A 149 8.65 5.05 -15.11
N GLU A 150 8.78 4.05 -15.99
CA GLU A 150 8.89 4.33 -17.41
C GLU A 150 7.58 5.00 -17.82
N SER A 151 7.56 6.33 -17.75
CA SER A 151 6.56 7.15 -18.39
C SER A 151 6.62 6.84 -19.88
N ASP A 152 5.75 5.95 -20.35
CA ASP A 152 5.52 5.80 -21.78
C ASP A 152 4.87 7.11 -22.26
N GLY A 153 5.72 8.08 -22.60
CA GLY A 153 5.39 9.45 -23.01
C GLY A 153 4.70 9.54 -24.36
N SER A 154 4.09 8.45 -24.82
CA SER A 154 3.28 8.37 -26.03
C SER A 154 1.79 8.40 -25.68
N LEU A 155 1.36 9.40 -24.91
CA LEU A 155 -0.03 9.84 -24.97
C LEU A 155 -0.17 10.67 -26.25
N PRO A 156 -0.90 10.22 -27.28
CA PRO A 156 -1.22 11.06 -28.41
C PRO A 156 -2.16 12.16 -27.90
N LEU A 157 -1.58 13.28 -27.50
CA LEU A 157 -2.33 14.49 -27.23
C LEU A 157 -2.96 14.88 -28.57
N LEU A 158 -4.30 14.95 -28.64
CA LEU A 158 -4.96 15.59 -29.77
C LEU A 158 -4.39 17.00 -29.86
N ASP A 159 -3.77 17.32 -30.99
CA ASP A 159 -3.28 18.66 -31.21
C ASP A 159 -4.48 19.64 -31.23
N LYS A 160 -4.22 20.86 -30.79
CA LYS A 160 -5.24 21.92 -30.82
C LYS A 160 -5.67 22.25 -32.25
N GLU A 161 -4.86 21.89 -33.25
CA GLU A 161 -5.15 22.11 -34.67
C GLU A 161 -6.22 21.12 -35.18
N ALA A 162 -6.17 19.82 -34.88
CA ALA A 162 -7.21 18.87 -35.29
C ALA A 162 -8.56 19.15 -34.62
N VAL A 163 -8.56 19.63 -33.37
CA VAL A 163 -9.80 20.06 -32.70
C VAL A 163 -10.36 21.33 -33.34
N SER A 164 -9.50 22.24 -33.82
CA SER A 164 -9.95 23.45 -34.51
C SER A 164 -10.54 23.14 -35.88
N ASP A 165 -9.95 22.20 -36.62
CA ASP A 165 -10.39 21.83 -37.98
C ASP A 165 -11.76 21.13 -37.96
N MET A 166 -12.02 20.29 -36.94
CA MET A 166 -13.33 19.65 -36.72
C MET A 166 -14.44 20.62 -36.31
N LEU A 167 -14.09 21.77 -35.73
CA LEU A 167 -15.06 22.80 -35.31
C LEU A 167 -15.35 23.83 -36.42
N THR A 168 -14.59 23.81 -37.51
CA THR A 168 -14.75 24.73 -38.65
C THR A 168 -15.50 24.14 -39.85
N GLU A 169 -15.88 22.86 -39.81
CA GLU A 169 -16.67 22.21 -40.88
C GLU A 169 -18.20 22.29 -40.69
N GLU A 170 -18.71 23.09 -39.74
CA GLU A 170 -20.13 23.48 -39.69
C GLU A 170 -20.31 24.96 -40.09
N GLU A 171 -20.15 25.28 -41.38
CA GLU A 171 -20.90 26.38 -42.02
C GLU A 171 -21.28 26.05 -43.47
#